data_AF-A0A381FC38-F1
#
_entry.id   AF-A0A381FC38-F1
#
_cell.length_a   1.000
_cell.length_b   1.000
_cell.length_c   1.000
_cell.angle_alpha   90.00
_cell.angle_beta   90.00
_cell.angle_gamma   90.00
#
_symmetry.space_group_name_H-M   'P 1'
#
loop_
_entity.id
_entity.type
_entity.pdbx_description
1 polymer ?
#
loop_
_entity_poly.entity_id
_entity_poly.type
_entity_poly.pdbx_seq_one_letter_code
_entity_poly.pdbx_strand_id
1 'polypeptide(L)'
;MGYFLYKGLKKPLVFFGLKDKYIYYAMGSAVGGLVTVAVLSSLIGIFGTIAGAALGVAGVWLSFRMQDKKGLYNKTKNDTELHVMPKKFDNSKLLKNKNKR
;
A
#
# COMPACT_ATOMS: atom_id res chain seq x y z
N MET A 1 -23.38 -0.48 -26.77
CA MET A 1 -23.51 0.15 -25.45
C MET A 1 -22.20 -0.05 -24.69
N GLY A 2 -21.28 0.92 -24.76
CA GLY A 2 -19.99 0.85 -24.07
C GLY A 2 -20.11 1.46 -22.67
N TYR A 3 -19.80 0.69 -21.64
CA TYR A 3 -19.87 1.14 -20.26
C TYR A 3 -18.74 2.14 -19.96
N PHE A 4 -19.07 3.20 -19.22
CA PHE A 4 -18.09 4.18 -18.75
C PHE A 4 -17.14 3.52 -17.74
N LEU A 5 -15.92 3.24 -18.16
CA LEU A 5 -14.86 2.81 -17.26
C LEU A 5 -14.36 4.04 -16.48
N TYR A 6 -14.91 4.28 -15.29
CA TYR A 6 -14.48 5.35 -14.39
C TYR A 6 -13.02 5.12 -13.93
N LYS A 7 -12.05 5.66 -14.68
CA LYS A 7 -10.63 5.75 -14.26
C LYS A 7 -10.35 7.08 -13.54
N GLY A 8 -11.21 7.43 -12.58
CA GLY A 8 -11.19 8.71 -11.88
C GLY A 8 -10.98 8.57 -10.37
N LEU A 9 -9.92 7.86 -9.95
CA LEU A 9 -9.57 7.82 -8.54
C LEU A 9 -8.95 9.17 -8.17
N LYS A 10 -9.62 9.94 -7.30
CA LYS A 10 -9.13 11.24 -6.84
C LYS A 10 -7.71 11.09 -6.30
N LYS A 11 -6.86 12.11 -6.51
CA LYS A 11 -5.50 12.12 -5.96
C LYS A 11 -5.59 11.97 -4.44
N PRO A 12 -4.97 10.94 -3.85
CA PRO A 12 -5.02 10.73 -2.41
C PRO A 12 -4.21 11.80 -1.69
N LEU A 13 -4.53 12.07 -0.42
CA LEU A 13 -3.72 12.92 0.42
C LEU A 13 -2.36 12.24 0.63
N VAL A 14 -1.27 12.98 0.44
CA VAL A 14 0.09 12.49 0.63
C VAL A 14 0.78 13.33 1.69
N PHE A 15 1.32 12.69 2.71
CA PHE A 15 2.09 13.33 3.78
C PHE A 15 3.35 12.52 4.04
N PHE A 16 4.53 13.11 3.78
CA PHE A 16 5.83 12.44 3.90
C PHE A 16 5.90 11.04 3.24
N GLY A 17 5.27 10.89 2.07
CA GLY A 17 5.24 9.63 1.31
C GLY A 17 4.14 8.64 1.72
N LEU A 18 3.49 8.83 2.88
CA LEU A 18 2.32 8.06 3.29
C LEU A 18 1.05 8.63 2.64
N LYS A 19 0.09 7.76 2.35
CA LYS A 19 -1.14 8.08 1.61
C LYS A 19 -2.40 7.73 2.40
N ASP A 20 -3.39 8.63 2.40
CA ASP A 20 -4.70 8.52 3.09
C ASP A 20 -4.66 7.70 4.39
N LYS A 21 -5.22 6.47 4.37
CA LYS A 21 -5.37 5.60 5.56
C LYS A 21 -4.05 5.31 6.29
N TYR A 22 -2.93 5.28 5.56
CA TYR A 22 -1.63 4.99 6.14
C TYR A 22 -1.06 6.17 6.94
N ILE A 23 -1.53 7.39 6.69
CA ILE A 23 -1.19 8.56 7.51
C ILE A 23 -1.76 8.37 8.92
N TYR A 24 -3.01 7.89 9.03
CA TYR A 24 -3.64 7.60 10.31
C TYR A 24 -2.94 6.45 11.06
N TYR A 25 -2.51 5.40 10.35
CA TYR A 25 -1.76 4.30 10.97
C TYR A 25 -0.39 4.73 11.47
N ALA A 26 0.34 5.55 10.70
CA ALA A 26 1.62 6.08 11.12
C ALA A 26 1.48 7.06 12.31
N MET A 27 0.47 7.93 12.28
CA MET A 27 0.20 8.86 13.38
C MET A 27 -0.24 8.11 14.65
N GLY A 28 -1.13 7.13 14.50
CA GLY A 28 -1.57 6.28 15.60
C GLY A 28 -0.42 5.47 16.21
N SER A 29 0.49 4.94 15.40
CA SER A 29 1.69 4.25 15.90
C SER A 29 2.72 5.20 16.53
N ALA A 30 2.87 6.43 16.03
CA ALA A 30 3.75 7.42 16.64
C ALA A 30 3.24 7.85 18.03
N VAL A 31 1.96 8.24 18.13
CA VAL A 31 1.33 8.63 19.41
C VAL A 31 1.26 7.44 20.35
N GLY A 32 0.81 6.28 19.86
CA GLY A 32 0.76 5.05 20.64
C GLY A 32 2.15 4.61 21.12
N GLY A 33 3.19 4.80 20.30
CA GLY A 33 4.58 4.52 20.66
C GLY A 33 5.06 5.37 21.83
N LEU A 34 4.73 6.66 21.87
CA LEU A 34 5.07 7.54 23.00
C LEU A 34 4.37 7.11 24.29
N VAL A 35 3.08 6.77 24.22
CA VAL A 35 2.33 6.24 25.37
C VAL A 35 2.94 4.91 25.83
N THR A 36 3.29 4.04 24.89
CA THR A 36 3.94 2.75 25.15
C THR A 36 5.28 2.94 25.84
N VAL A 37 6.12 3.88 25.39
CA VAL A 37 7.39 4.24 26.05
C VAL A 37 7.14 4.67 27.49
N ALA A 38 6.19 5.58 27.72
CA ALA A 38 5.90 6.09 29.06
C ALA A 38 5.46 4.97 30.01
N VAL A 39 4.54 4.11 29.55
CA VAL A 39 4.04 2.98 30.33
C VAL A 39 5.17 1.98 30.60
N LEU A 40 5.83 1.44 29.56
CA LEU A 40 6.87 0.43 29.74
C LEU A 40 8.06 0.94 30.55
N SER A 41 8.44 2.20 30.38
CA SER A 41 9.50 2.82 31.19
C SER A 41 9.16 2.81 32.68
N SER A 42 7.89 3.00 33.04
CA SER A 42 7.46 2.98 34.43
C SER A 42 7.50 1.57 35.04
N LEU A 43 7.40 0.51 34.22
CA LEU A 43 7.40 -0.88 34.70
C LEU A 43 8.80 -1.50 34.77
N ILE A 44 9.66 -1.25 33.77
CA ILE A 44 10.92 -1.98 33.56
C ILE A 44 12.11 -0.99 33.39
N GLY A 45 11.91 0.30 33.65
CA GLY A 45 12.95 1.31 33.55
C GLY A 45 13.48 1.48 32.12
N ILE A 46 14.81 1.53 31.98
CA ILE A 46 15.47 1.80 30.69
C ILE A 46 15.22 0.72 29.62
N PHE A 47 15.02 -0.53 30.02
CA PHE A 47 14.65 -1.58 29.07
C PHE A 47 13.24 -1.34 28.51
N GLY A 48 12.35 -0.79 29.34
CA GLY A 48 11.01 -0.38 28.94
C GLY A 48 11.01 0.79 27.95
N THR A 49 11.88 1.78 28.12
CA THR A 49 12.02 2.87 27.14
C THR A 49 12.54 2.37 25.80
N ILE A 50 13.58 1.52 25.80
CA ILE A 50 14.15 0.96 24.57
C ILE A 50 13.11 0.10 23.84
N ALA A 51 12.41 -0.79 24.57
CA ALA A 51 11.38 -1.64 24.01
C ALA A 51 10.20 -0.82 23.46
N GLY A 52 9.71 0.17 24.23
CA GLY A 52 8.63 1.05 23.78
C GLY A 52 9.01 1.87 22.55
N ALA A 53 10.24 2.37 22.49
CA ALA A 53 10.73 3.15 21.35
C ALA A 53 10.85 2.28 20.11
N ALA A 54 11.38 1.05 20.25
CA ALA A 54 11.45 0.07 19.18
C ALA A 54 10.06 -0.27 18.63
N LEU A 55 9.06 -0.45 19.50
CA LEU A 55 7.68 -0.70 19.09
C LEU A 55 7.06 0.49 18.33
N GLY A 56 7.31 1.73 18.79
CA GLY A 56 6.86 2.94 18.10
C GLY A 56 7.45 3.06 16.69
N VAL A 57 8.77 2.92 16.57
CA VAL A 57 9.47 2.94 15.26
C VAL A 57 8.99 1.80 14.36
N ALA A 58 8.83 0.59 14.92
CA ALA A 58 8.33 -0.55 14.17
C ALA A 58 6.90 -0.32 13.66
N GLY A 59 6.01 0.29 14.45
CA GLY A 59 4.65 0.61 14.04
C GLY A 59 4.60 1.60 12.87
N VAL A 60 5.45 2.63 12.90
CA VAL A 60 5.56 3.59 11.79
C VAL A 60 6.14 2.90 10.55
N TRP A 61 7.22 2.13 10.70
CA TRP A 61 7.84 1.39 9.59
C TRP A 61 6.87 0.39 8.94
N LEU A 62 6.09 -0.33 9.75
CA LEU A 62 5.05 -1.24 9.28
C LEU A 62 3.97 -0.49 8.48
N SER A 63 3.65 0.75 8.82
CA SER A 63 2.69 1.56 8.06
C SER A 63 3.16 1.80 6.63
N PHE A 64 4.45 2.14 6.44
CA PHE A 64 5.05 2.23 5.10
C PHE A 64 5.05 0.88 4.39
N ARG A 65 5.47 -0.19 5.08
CA ARG A 65 5.55 -1.52 4.47
C ARG A 65 4.18 -2.05 4.03
N MET A 66 3.15 -1.77 4.81
CA MET A 66 1.77 -2.14 4.47
C MET A 66 1.23 -1.30 3.31
N GLN A 67 1.63 -0.04 3.18
CA GLN A 67 1.29 0.78 2.03
C GLN A 67 1.83 0.19 0.73
N ASP A 68 3.09 -0.19 0.71
CA ASP A 68 3.74 -0.72 -0.49
C ASP A 68 3.17 -2.08 -0.90
N LYS A 69 2.81 -2.94 0.07
CA LYS A 69 2.30 -4.29 -0.21
C LYS A 69 0.82 -4.36 -0.52
N LYS A 70 -0.02 -3.66 0.25
CA LYS A 70 -1.49 -3.78 0.15
C LYS A 70 -2.10 -2.69 -0.73
N GLY A 71 -1.41 -1.56 -0.90
CA GLY A 71 -1.95 -0.41 -1.62
C GLY A 71 -3.13 0.26 -0.90
N LEU A 72 -3.57 1.37 -1.47
CA LEU A 72 -4.51 2.27 -0.80
C LEU A 72 -5.94 1.70 -0.72
N TYR A 73 -6.37 1.00 -1.76
CA TYR A 73 -7.72 0.49 -1.91
C TYR A 73 -7.76 -1.02 -1.80
N ASN A 74 -8.74 -1.54 -1.05
CA ASN A 74 -9.02 -2.98 -1.10
C ASN A 74 -9.56 -3.32 -2.48
N LYS A 75 -8.97 -4.34 -3.10
CA LYS A 75 -9.48 -4.89 -4.35
C LYS A 75 -10.53 -5.93 -4.01
N THR A 76 -11.75 -5.76 -4.52
CA THR A 76 -12.75 -6.83 -4.51
C THR A 76 -12.18 -8.01 -5.30
N LYS A 77 -12.11 -9.18 -4.67
CA LYS A 77 -11.79 -10.42 -5.38
C LYS A 77 -13.08 -10.91 -6.00
N ASN A 78 -13.09 -11.04 -7.32
CA ASN A 78 -14.21 -11.64 -8.04
C ASN A 78 -13.77 -13.05 -8.45
N ASP A 79 -14.22 -14.05 -7.69
CA ASP A 79 -13.85 -15.45 -7.91
C ASP A 79 -14.73 -16.11 -8.98
N THR A 80 -15.78 -15.43 -9.44
CA THR A 80 -16.78 -15.94 -10.40
C THR A 80 -16.77 -15.22 -11.76
N GLU A 81 -15.96 -14.17 -11.94
CA GLU A 81 -15.92 -13.40 -13.19
C GLU A 81 -14.67 -13.71 -14.03
N LEU A 82 -14.89 -14.00 -15.32
CA LEU A 82 -13.83 -14.15 -16.31
C LEU A 82 -13.45 -12.78 -16.90
N HIS A 83 -12.30 -12.24 -16.50
CA HIS A 83 -11.75 -11.03 -17.11
C HIS A 83 -11.08 -11.33 -18.46
N VAL A 84 -11.83 -11.12 -19.55
CA VAL A 84 -11.27 -11.15 -20.92
C VAL A 84 -10.64 -9.79 -21.22
N MET A 85 -9.31 -9.70 -21.12
CA MET A 85 -8.59 -8.54 -21.64
C MET A 85 -8.21 -8.77 -23.10
N PRO A 86 -8.55 -7.85 -24.03
CA PRO A 86 -8.15 -7.99 -25.42
C PRO A 86 -6.63 -7.94 -25.51
N LYS A 87 -6.04 -9.04 -25.97
CA LYS A 87 -4.59 -9.12 -26.20
C LYS A 87 -4.28 -8.33 -27.46
N LYS A 88 -3.82 -7.08 -27.30
CA LYS A 88 -3.24 -6.30 -28.41
C LYS A 88 -1.89 -6.91 -28.78
N PHE A 89 -1.92 -7.97 -29.59
CA PHE A 89 -0.73 -8.43 -30.29
C PHE A 89 -0.49 -7.51 -31.48
N ASP A 90 0.62 -6.78 -31.46
CA ASP A 90 1.13 -6.14 -32.67
C ASP A 90 1.83 -7.20 -33.53
N ASN A 91 1.07 -7.75 -34.49
CA ASN A 91 1.54 -8.78 -35.43
C ASN A 91 2.39 -8.20 -36.58
N SER A 92 2.79 -6.93 -36.54
CA SER A 92 3.57 -6.28 -37.60
C SER A 92 4.87 -7.04 -37.95
N LYS A 93 5.54 -7.64 -36.95
CA LYS A 93 6.75 -8.45 -37.18
C LYS A 93 6.47 -9.79 -37.87
N LEU A 94 5.32 -10.42 -37.60
CA LEU A 94 4.94 -11.70 -38.22
C LEU A 94 4.51 -11.51 -39.67
N LEU A 95 3.81 -10.41 -39.98
CA LEU A 95 3.38 -10.05 -41.33
C LEU A 95 4.58 -9.67 -42.22
N LYS A 96 5.61 -9.02 -41.67
CA LYS A 96 6.82 -8.64 -42.42
C LYS A 96 7.68 -9.84 -42.86
N ASN A 97 7.62 -10.95 -42.13
CA ASN A 97 8.35 -12.17 -42.47
C ASN A 97 7.63 -13.02 -43.53
N LYS A 98 6.29 -12.92 -43.63
CA LYS A 98 5.51 -13.60 -44.68
C LYS A 98 5.76 -13.02 -46.07
N ASN A 99 6.03 -11.70 -46.16
CA ASN A 99 6.24 -11.00 -47.43
C ASN A 99 7.70 -11.06 -47.93
N LYS A 100 8.54 -11.88 -47.30
CA LYS A 100 9.97 -12.07 -47.63
C LYS A 100 10.29 -13.48 -48.14
N ARG A 101 9.28 -14.32 -48.38
CA ARG A 101 9.40 -15.62 -49.04
C ARG A 101 8.74 -15.55 -50.40
#